data_AF-A0A454CSP4-F1
#
_entry.id   AF-A0A454CSP4-F1
#
_cell.length_a   1.000
_cell.length_b   1.000
_cell.length_c   1.000
_cell.angle_alpha   90.00
_cell.angle_beta   90.00
_cell.angle_gamma   90.00
#
_symmetry.space_group_name_H-M   'P 1'
#
loop_
_entity.id
_entity.type
_entity.pdbx_description
1 polymer ?
#
loop_
_entity_poly.entity_id
_entity_poly.type
_entity_poly.pdbx_seq_one_letter_code
_entity_poly.pdbx_strand_id
1 'polypeptide(L)' 'MLRKQVANHWLMGISYQHDFLDLARNEYKWGNIFQFGSVFGLVANLEYAEREKAEVSYELGVQFSF' A
#
# COMPACT_ATOMS: atom_id res chain seq x y z
N MET A 1 -1.48 -9.24 6.16
CA MET A 1 -1.34 -8.62 4.84
C MET A 1 -1.82 -9.60 3.78
N LEU A 2 -2.74 -9.19 2.90
CA LEU A 2 -3.18 -9.95 1.74
C LEU A 2 -2.60 -9.30 0.49
N ARG A 3 -1.86 -10.06 -0.31
CA ARG A 3 -1.29 -9.59 -1.58
C ARG A 3 -1.73 -10.54 -2.69
N LYS A 4 -2.31 -10.00 -3.75
CA LYS A 4 -2.80 -10.78 -4.89
C LYS A 4 -2.28 -10.19 -6.19
N GLN A 5 -1.64 -11.04 -6.98
CA GLN A 5 -1.33 -10.74 -8.36
C GLN A 5 -2.57 -11.09 -9.21
N VAL A 6 -3.17 -10.07 -9.80
CA VAL A 6 -4.38 -10.24 -10.65
C VAL A 6 -4.00 -10.54 -12.09
N ALA A 7 -2.89 -9.98 -12.55
CA ALA A 7 -2.28 -10.29 -13.83
C ALA A 7 -0.75 -10.25 -13.69
N ASN A 8 -0.02 -10.75 -14.70
CA ASN A 8 1.45 -10.70 -14.71
C ASN A 8 2.01 -9.29 -14.46
N HIS A 9 1.25 -8.26 -14.86
CA HIS A 9 1.60 -6.85 -14.73
C HIS A 9 0.81 -6.11 -13.64
N TRP A 10 -0.06 -6.77 -12.87
CA TRP A 10 -0.92 -6.08 -11.91
C TRP A 10 -0.95 -6.76 -10.55
N LEU A 11 -0.51 -6.03 -9.54
CA LEU A 11 -0.44 -6.47 -8.18
C LEU A 11 -1.23 -5.55 -7.26
N MET A 12 -2.10 -6.13 -6.46
CA MET A 12 -2.85 -5.43 -5.43
C MET A 12 -2.50 -5.98 -4.06
N GLY A 13 -2.46 -5.10 -3.07
CA GLY A 13 -2.20 -5.44 -1.67
C GLY A 13 -3.18 -4.72 -0.77
N ILE A 14 -3.67 -5.41 0.25
CA ILE A 14 -4.37 -4.80 1.37
C ILE A 14 -3.74 -5.30 2.66
N SER A 15 -3.50 -4.41 3.61
CA SER A 15 -3.09 -4.81 4.95
C SER A 15 -3.87 -4.05 6.01
N TYR A 16 -4.14 -4.77 7.08
CA TYR A 16 -4.62 -4.22 8.32
C TYR A 16 -3.58 -4.53 9.39
N GLN A 17 -3.26 -3.54 10.20
CA GLN A 17 -2.39 -3.67 11.37
C GLN A 17 -3.07 -2.98 12.54
N HIS A 18 -2.99 -3.61 13.70
CA HIS A 18 -3.43 -3.04 14.96
C HIS A 18 -2.25 -3.09 15.94
N ASP A 19 -1.80 -1.94 16.40
CA ASP A 19 -0.75 -1.83 17.42
C ASP A 19 -1.37 -1.39 18.75
N PHE A 20 -0.95 -2.06 19.84
CA PHE A 20 -1.50 -1.88 21.19
C PHE A 20 -0.53 -1.18 22.17
N LEU A 21 0.74 -1.00 21.78
CA LEU A 21 1.78 -0.40 22.62
C LEU A 21 1.77 1.13 22.44
N ASP A 22 1.70 1.86 23.56
CA ASP A 22 1.56 3.32 23.74
C ASP A 22 0.24 3.97 23.30
N LEU A 23 -0.23 3.77 22.07
CA LEU A 23 -1.56 4.22 21.62
C LEU A 23 -2.18 3.15 20.74
N ALA A 24 -3.47 2.86 20.95
CA ALA A 24 -4.22 2.00 20.02
C ALA A 24 -4.17 2.61 18.62
N ARG A 25 -3.48 1.95 17.69
CA ARG A 25 -3.36 2.39 16.30
C ARG A 25 -3.99 1.36 15.38
N ASN A 26 -5.04 1.77 14.66
CA ASN A 26 -5.56 1.00 13.53
C ASN A 26 -4.95 1.54 12.24
N GLU A 27 -4.36 0.68 11.44
CA GLU A 27 -3.75 1.07 10.17
C GLU A 27 -4.27 0.19 9.05
N TYR A 28 -4.83 0.83 8.02
CA TYR A 28 -5.31 0.22 6.80
C TYR A 28 -4.47 0.72 5.63
N LYS A 29 -3.86 -0.21 4.91
CA LYS A 29 -3.09 0.10 3.70
C LYS A 29 -3.71 -0.59 2.51
N TRP A 30 -3.88 0.15 1.43
CA TRP A 30 -4.24 -0.36 0.13
C TRP A 30 -3.17 0.05 -0.87
N GLY A 31 -2.54 -0.94 -1.50
CA GLY A 31 -1.53 -0.74 -2.52
C GLY A 31 -1.97 -1.31 -3.86
N ASN A 32 -1.65 -0.58 -4.92
CA ASN A 32 -1.88 -0.96 -6.30
C ASN A 32 -0.62 -0.69 -7.11
N ILE A 33 -0.08 -1.73 -7.72
CA ILE A 33 1.16 -1.67 -8.50
C ILE A 33 0.88 -2.24 -9.89
N PHE A 34 1.13 -1.44 -10.91
CA PHE A 34 1.05 -1.82 -12.31
C PHE A 34 2.45 -1.85 -12.92
N GLN A 35 2.95 -3.02 -13.30
CA GLN A 35 4.25 -3.20 -13.95
C GLN A 35 4.14 -3.17 -15.47
N PHE A 36 4.89 -2.26 -16.10
CA PHE A 36 5.04 -2.20 -17.56
C PHE A 36 6.29 -2.99 -17.96
N GLY A 37 6.10 -4.28 -18.19
CA GLY A 37 7.19 -5.21 -18.47
C GLY A 37 8.13 -5.34 -17.27
N SER A 38 9.43 -5.51 -17.56
CA SER A 38 10.48 -5.66 -16.54
C SER A 38 11.21 -4.35 -16.22
N VAL A 39 10.75 -3.21 -16.74
CA VAL A 39 11.55 -1.95 -16.77
C VAL A 39 11.04 -0.92 -15.76
N PHE A 40 9.73 -0.72 -15.71
CA PHE A 40 9.14 0.24 -14.77
C PHE A 40 7.72 -0.15 -14.39
N GLY A 41 7.23 0.39 -13.29
CA GLY A 41 5.86 0.22 -12.81
C GLY A 41 5.32 1.50 -12.18
N LEU A 42 4.00 1.64 -12.20
CA LEU A 42 3.28 2.68 -11.48
C LEU A 42 2.86 2.13 -10.12
N VAL A 43 3.04 2.95 -9.09
CA VAL A 43 2.68 2.63 -7.71
C VAL A 43 1.64 3.65 -7.26
N ALA A 44 0.55 3.15 -6.70
CA ALA A 44 -0.47 3.94 -6.03
C ALA A 44 -0.77 3.27 -4.68
N ASN A 45 -0.37 3.92 -3.58
CA ASN A 45 -0.66 3.47 -2.24
C ASN A 45 -1.55 4.47 -1.52
N LEU A 46 -2.51 3.95 -0.77
CA LEU A 46 -3.36 4.71 0.13
C LEU A 46 -3.23 4.09 1.52
N GLU A 47 -2.96 4.93 2.50
CA GLU A 47 -2.81 4.54 3.89
C GLU A 47 -3.75 5.39 4.75
N TYR A 48 -4.49 4.70 5.60
CA TYR A 48 -5.36 5.31 6.59
C TYR A 48 -4.95 4.80 7.96
N ALA A 49 -4.54 5.69 8.84
CA ALA A 49 -4.15 5.38 10.20
C ALA A 49 -5.01 6.16 11.18
N GLU A 50 -5.60 5.46 12.16
CA GLU A 50 -6.35 6.05 13.26
C GLU A 50 -5.56 5.86 14.55
N ARG A 51 -5.10 6.98 15.13
CA ARG A 51 -4.46 7.07 16.46
C ARG A 51 -5.32 8.00 17.34
N GLU A 52 -4.74 9.08 17.86
CA GLU A 52 -5.45 10.22 18.45
C GLU A 52 -6.14 11.13 17.41
N LYS A 53 -5.60 11.16 16.19
CA LYS A 53 -6.16 11.84 15.03
C LYS A 53 -6.12 10.90 13.83
N ALA A 54 -7.09 11.03 12.94
CA ALA A 54 -7.11 10.30 11.69
C ALA A 54 -6.08 10.90 10.72
N GLU A 55 -5.20 10.05 10.20
CA GLU A 55 -4.20 10.39 9.18
C GLU A 55 -4.53 9.64 7.89
N VAL A 56 -4.61 10.37 6.78
CA VAL A 56 -4.77 9.82 5.44
C VAL A 56 -3.51 10.19 4.66
N SER A 57 -2.81 9.19 4.15
CA SER A 57 -1.65 9.35 3.29
C SER A 57 -1.92 8.71 1.93
N TYR A 58 -1.41 9.36 0.89
CA TYR A 58 -1.49 8.90 -0.47
C TYR A 58 -0.13 9.04 -1.15
N GLU A 59 0.30 7.97 -1.80
CA GLU A 59 1.58 7.90 -2.49
C GLU A 59 1.33 7.50 -3.95
N LEU A 60 1.79 8.34 -4.86
CA LEU A 60 1.92 8.03 -6.28
C LEU A 60 3.38 8.03 -6.67
N GLY A 61 3.80 6.99 -7.38
CA GLY A 61 5.17 6.86 -7.78
C GLY A 61 5.33 6.09 -9.08
N VAL A 62 6.53 6.24 -9.64
CA VAL A 62 7.05 5.37 -10.69
C VAL A 62 8.22 4.60 -10.09
N GLN A 63 8.14 3.28 -10.11
CA GLN A 63 9.20 2.39 -9.70
C GLN A 63 9.95 1.90 -10.93
N PHE A 64 11.26 2.13 -11.00
CA PHE A 64 12.11 1.56 -12.04
C PHE A 64 12.77 0.28 -11.52
N SER A 65 12.93 -0.72 -12.38
CA SER A 65 13.63 -1.97 -12.09
C SER A 65 14.90 -1.99 -12.95
N PHE A 66 16.06 -1.84 -12.31
CA PHE A 66 17.39 -1.89 -12.95
C PHE A 66 18.10 -3.20 -12.60
#